data_AF-A0AAE3Y5A9-F1
#
_entry.id   AF-A0AAE3Y5A9-F1
#
_cell.length_a   1.000
_cell.length_b   1.000
_cell.length_c   1.000
_cell.angle_alpha   90.00
_cell.angle_beta   90.00
_cell.angle_gamma   90.00
#
_symmetry.space_group_name_H-M   'P 1'
#
loop_
_entity.id
_entity.type
_entity.pdbx_description
1 polymer ?
#
loop_
_entity_poly.entity_id
_entity_poly.type
_entity_poly.pdbx_seq_one_letter_code
_entity_poly.pdbx_strand_id
1 'polypeptide(L)'
;MFEFLVEWSETWEELDQAQHVLHQLRTGIKKRLAENPRAYRKVGDGRRTTRRELIAGLGSTGHVALYEILPGREVKVLAVRHQREEDYH
;
A
#
# COMPACT_ATOMS: atom_id res chain seq x y z
N MET A 1 -9.32 15.77 -2.21
CA MET A 1 -9.23 14.37 -1.72
C MET A 1 -8.10 14.26 -0.67
N PHE A 2 -8.13 15.11 0.36
CA PHE A 2 -7.30 15.05 1.59
C PHE A 2 -7.92 15.96 2.66
N GLU A 3 -9.26 15.94 2.81
CA GLU A 3 -9.96 16.82 3.78
C GLU A 3 -10.25 16.10 5.12
N PHE A 4 -10.25 14.76 5.11
CA PHE A 4 -10.55 13.97 6.32
C PHE A 4 -9.37 13.88 7.31
N LEU A 5 -8.14 14.13 6.88
CA LEU A 5 -6.94 13.99 7.73
C LEU A 5 -6.58 15.27 8.52
N VAL A 6 -7.36 16.34 8.40
CA VAL A 6 -7.07 17.63 9.07
C VAL A 6 -7.98 17.85 10.30
N GLU A 7 -9.00 17.04 10.52
CA GLU A 7 -10.03 17.35 11.53
C GLU A 7 -9.76 16.74 12.93
N TRP A 8 -8.74 15.89 13.10
CA TRP A 8 -8.42 15.28 14.40
C TRP A 8 -6.91 15.12 14.63
N SER A 9 -6.18 16.23 14.78
CA SER A 9 -4.86 16.20 15.40
C SER A 9 -4.83 17.21 16.54
N GLU A 10 -4.95 16.74 17.78
CA GLU A 10 -4.91 17.59 18.97
C GLU A 10 -3.47 18.07 19.29
N THR A 11 -2.43 17.52 18.64
CA THR A 11 -1.05 18.03 18.73
C THR A 11 -0.24 17.83 17.43
N TRP A 12 0.77 18.70 17.21
CA TRP A 12 1.72 18.59 16.09
C TRP A 12 2.56 17.30 16.12
N GLU A 13 2.78 16.73 17.32
CA GLU A 13 3.58 15.53 17.55
C GLU A 13 2.93 14.26 17.00
N GLU A 14 1.60 14.16 17.09
CA GLU A 14 0.83 13.03 16.54
C GLU A 14 0.80 13.06 15.01
N LEU A 15 0.76 14.26 14.42
CA LEU A 15 0.84 14.44 12.97
C LEU A 15 2.21 14.01 12.43
N ASP A 16 3.30 14.41 13.09
CA ASP A 16 4.66 14.01 12.73
C ASP A 16 4.84 12.49 12.83
N GLN A 17 4.29 11.87 13.88
CA GLN A 17 4.33 10.43 14.04
C GLN A 17 3.56 9.70 12.93
N ALA A 18 2.37 10.17 12.56
CA ALA A 18 1.59 9.62 11.46
C ALA A 18 2.32 9.75 10.12
N GLN A 19 2.96 10.91 9.86
CA GLN A 19 3.76 11.13 8.66
C GLN A 19 4.98 10.21 8.60
N HIS A 20 5.65 9.98 9.73
CA HIS A 20 6.78 9.06 9.82
C HIS A 20 6.38 7.63 9.45
N VAL A 21 5.28 7.15 10.01
CA VAL A 21 4.71 5.82 9.72
C VAL A 21 4.39 5.67 8.23
N LEU A 22 3.74 6.66 7.63
CA LEU A 22 3.43 6.67 6.19
C LEU A 22 4.70 6.65 5.33
N HIS A 23 5.73 7.40 5.74
CA HIS A 23 7.01 7.41 5.04
C HIS A 23 7.67 6.02 5.06
N GLN A 24 7.72 5.37 6.22
CA GLN A 24 8.28 4.04 6.37
C GLN A 24 7.54 3.01 5.52
N LEU A 25 6.20 3.03 5.54
CA LEU A 25 5.37 2.15 4.73
C LEU A 25 5.66 2.33 3.24
N ARG A 26 5.70 3.59 2.77
CA ARG A 26 5.98 3.91 1.37
C ARG A 26 7.37 3.41 0.94
N THR A 27 8.38 3.64 1.78
CA THR A 27 9.76 3.21 1.50
C THR A 27 9.88 1.69 1.47
N GLY A 28 9.23 1.00 2.42
CA GLY A 28 9.18 -0.47 2.47
C GLY A 28 8.51 -1.08 1.24
N ILE A 29 7.34 -0.55 0.84
CA ILE A 29 6.64 -0.99 -0.37
C ILE A 29 7.52 -0.78 -1.61
N LYS A 30 8.11 0.41 -1.77
CA LYS A 30 8.98 0.72 -2.91
C LYS A 30 10.14 -0.26 -3.05
N LYS A 31 10.85 -0.53 -1.95
CA LYS A 31 11.98 -1.49 -1.95
C LYS A 31 11.52 -2.87 -2.39
N ARG A 32 10.43 -3.37 -1.81
CA ARG A 32 9.84 -4.68 -2.08
C ARG A 32 9.37 -4.85 -3.52
N LEU A 33 8.81 -3.80 -4.12
CA LEU A 33 8.38 -3.79 -5.52
C LEU A 33 9.56 -3.64 -6.48
N ALA A 34 10.66 -3.00 -6.08
CA ALA A 34 11.87 -2.92 -6.89
C ALA A 34 12.61 -4.27 -6.97
N GLU A 35 12.62 -5.04 -5.87
CA GLU A 35 13.32 -6.33 -5.81
C GLU A 35 12.60 -7.43 -6.61
N ASN A 36 11.31 -7.66 -6.34
CA ASN A 36 10.56 -8.72 -7.02
C ASN A 36 9.05 -8.45 -7.08
N PRO A 37 8.58 -7.59 -8.01
CA PRO A 37 7.16 -7.24 -8.10
C PRO A 37 6.30 -8.41 -8.59
N ARG A 38 6.87 -9.50 -9.10
CA ARG A 38 6.09 -10.66 -9.58
C ARG A 38 5.87 -11.73 -8.51
N ALA A 39 6.50 -11.61 -7.34
CA ALA A 39 6.37 -12.57 -6.25
C ALA A 39 5.02 -12.52 -5.53
N TYR A 40 4.31 -11.39 -5.59
CA TYR A 40 3.14 -11.17 -4.76
C TYR A 40 1.83 -11.69 -5.39
N ARG A 41 0.78 -11.82 -4.58
CA ARG A 41 -0.50 -12.45 -4.96
C ARG A 41 -1.10 -11.78 -6.19
N LYS A 42 -1.54 -12.56 -7.18
CA LYS A 42 -2.30 -12.05 -8.33
C LYS A 42 -3.74 -11.76 -7.94
N VAL A 43 -4.33 -10.74 -8.55
CA VAL A 43 -5.69 -10.27 -8.27
C VAL A 43 -6.44 -10.04 -9.57
N GLY A 44 -7.75 -10.33 -9.57
CA GLY A 44 -8.64 -10.18 -10.72
C GLY A 44 -8.70 -11.42 -11.60
N ASP A 45 -9.77 -11.48 -12.40
CA ASP A 45 -10.07 -12.64 -13.23
C ASP A 45 -9.28 -12.65 -14.54
N GLY A 46 -8.86 -13.84 -14.95
CA GLY A 46 -8.23 -14.10 -16.24
C GLY A 46 -6.72 -14.34 -16.20
N ARG A 47 -6.25 -15.21 -17.11
CA ARG A 47 -4.83 -15.63 -17.21
C ARG A 47 -3.84 -14.49 -17.47
N ARG A 48 -4.31 -13.34 -17.95
CA ARG A 48 -3.49 -12.17 -18.33
C ARG A 48 -3.42 -11.06 -17.28
N THR A 49 -4.03 -11.24 -16.10
CA THR A 49 -3.95 -10.20 -15.06
C THR A 49 -2.51 -9.93 -14.64
N THR A 50 -2.15 -8.65 -14.64
CA THR A 50 -0.89 -8.09 -14.14
C THR A 50 -1.07 -7.41 -12.78
N ARG A 51 -2.31 -7.36 -12.27
CA ARG A 51 -2.66 -6.79 -10.97
C ARG A 51 -2.27 -7.73 -9.84
N ARG A 52 -1.76 -7.14 -8.76
CA ARG A 52 -1.22 -7.86 -7.63
C ARG A 52 -1.40 -7.09 -6.33
N GLU A 53 -1.44 -7.83 -5.24
CA GLU A 53 -1.51 -7.33 -3.88
C GLU A 53 -0.25 -7.70 -3.12
N LEU A 54 0.37 -6.68 -2.51
CA LEU A 54 1.46 -6.83 -1.55
C LEU A 54 0.93 -6.54 -0.15
N ILE A 55 0.98 -7.55 0.73
CA ILE A 55 0.75 -7.36 2.16
C ILE A 55 2.05 -6.83 2.78
N ALA A 56 2.03 -5.56 3.19
CA ALA A 56 3.09 -4.88 3.90
C ALA A 56 2.69 -4.76 5.38
N GLY A 57 3.22 -5.64 6.22
CA GLY A 57 3.10 -5.50 7.68
C GLY A 57 4.00 -4.40 8.19
N LEU A 58 3.44 -3.42 8.89
CA LEU A 58 4.20 -2.48 9.71
C LEU A 58 3.63 -2.57 11.15
N GLY A 59 4.27 -3.36 12.00
CA GLY A 59 3.80 -3.58 13.38
C GLY A 59 2.47 -4.35 13.46
N SER A 60 1.55 -3.93 14.34
CA SER A 60 0.28 -4.60 14.66
C SER A 60 -0.84 -4.43 13.62
N THR A 61 -0.58 -3.70 12.54
CA THR A 61 -1.56 -3.40 11.47
C THR A 61 -1.01 -3.76 10.10
N GLY A 62 -1.70 -4.65 9.39
CA GLY A 62 -1.37 -4.99 8.02
C GLY A 62 -1.86 -3.92 7.06
N HIS A 63 -1.04 -3.54 6.09
CA HIS A 63 -1.45 -2.72 4.95
C HIS A 63 -1.37 -3.56 3.68
N VAL A 64 -2.24 -3.29 2.72
CA VAL A 64 -2.24 -3.97 1.42
C VAL A 64 -2.08 -2.94 0.31
N ALA A 65 -1.05 -3.14 -0.50
CA ALA A 65 -0.79 -2.33 -1.69
C ALA A 65 -1.27 -3.09 -2.92
N LEU A 66 -2.31 -2.57 -3.57
CA LEU A 66 -2.75 -3.01 -4.88
C LEU A 66 -1.93 -2.28 -5.94
N TYR A 67 -1.30 -3.02 -6.84
CA TYR A 67 -0.49 -2.46 -7.91
C TYR A 67 -0.62 -3.27 -9.19
N GLU A 68 -0.14 -2.70 -10.29
CA GLU A 68 -0.14 -3.30 -11.61
C GLU A 68 1.25 -3.24 -12.23
N ILE A 69 1.66 -4.33 -12.87
CA ILE A 69 2.90 -4.35 -13.66
C ILE A 69 2.55 -3.97 -15.10
N LEU A 70 3.04 -2.82 -15.54
CA LEU A 70 2.81 -2.30 -16.88
C LEU A 70 3.75 -2.96 -17.91
N PRO A 71 3.40 -2.89 -19.22
CA PRO A 71 4.35 -3.16 -20.28
C PRO A 71 5.63 -2.32 -20.07
N GLY A 72 6.81 -2.91 -20.27
CA GLY A 72 8.08 -2.23 -19.98
C GLY A 72 8.65 -2.44 -18.57
N ARG A 73 8.02 -3.30 -17.74
CA ARG A 73 8.45 -3.65 -16.36
C ARG A 73 8.32 -2.49 -15.35
N GLU A 74 7.53 -1.48 -15.67
CA GLU A 74 7.14 -0.46 -14.70
C GLU A 74 6.10 -1.00 -13.72
N VAL A 75 6.09 -0.46 -12.51
CA VAL A 75 5.15 -0.84 -11.45
C VAL A 75 4.33 0.39 -11.08
N LYS A 76 3.02 0.31 -11.25
CA LYS A 76 2.07 1.37 -10.87
C LYS A 76 1.30 0.94 -9.63
N VAL A 77 1.52 1.62 -8.51
CA VAL A 77 0.70 1.44 -7.31
C VAL A 77 -0.65 2.10 -7.54
N LEU A 78 -1.73 1.33 -7.40
CA LEU A 78 -3.11 1.76 -7.62
C LEU A 78 -3.77 2.24 -6.33
N ALA A 79 -3.53 1.53 -5.22
CA ALA A 79 -4.05 1.88 -3.91
C ALA A 79 -3.16 1.29 -2.81
N VAL A 80 -3.20 1.90 -1.63
CA VAL A 80 -2.70 1.32 -0.38
C VAL A 80 -3.83 1.43 0.64
N ARG A 81 -4.22 0.30 1.24
CA ARG A 81 -5.35 0.18 2.16
C ARG A 81 -4.93 -0.53 3.43
N HIS A 82 -5.74 -0.46 4.47
CA HIS A 82 -5.54 -1.24 5.68
C HIS A 82 -6.13 -2.66 5.50
N GLN A 83 -5.47 -3.69 6.01
CA GLN A 83 -5.86 -5.09 5.81
C GLN A 83 -7.27 -5.39 6.36
N ARG A 84 -7.66 -4.78 7.49
CA ARG A 84 -9.02 -4.96 8.05
C ARG A 84 -10.14 -4.43 7.16
N GLU A 85 -9.85 -3.54 6.22
CA GLU A 85 -10.83 -3.07 5.24
C GLU A 85 -11.01 -4.09 4.09
N GLU A 86 -10.04 -4.98 3.85
CA GLU A 86 -10.16 -6.07 2.87
C GLU A 86 -10.93 -7.28 3.41
N ASP A 87 -10.98 -7.48 4.73
CA ASP A 87 -11.75 -8.56 5.37
C ASP A 87 -13.28 -8.33 5.28
N TYR A 88 -13.74 -7.20 4.73
CA TYR A 88 -15.14 -6.87 4.43
C TYR A 88 -15.50 -7.21 2.97
N HIS A 89 -15.37 -8.47 2.55
CA HIS A 89 -15.88 -8.93 1.25
C HIS A 89 -16.42 -10.36 1.32
#